data_AF-A0A4C1SWY8-F1
#
_entry.id   AF-A0A4C1SWY8-F1
#
_cell.length_a   1.000
_cell.length_b   1.000
_cell.length_c   1.000
_cell.angle_alpha   90.00
_cell.angle_beta   90.00
_cell.angle_gamma   90.00
#
_symmetry.space_group_name_H-M   'P 1'
#
loop_
_entity.id
_entity.type
_entity.pdbx_description
1 polymer ?
#
loop_
_entity_poly.entity_id
_entity_poly.type
_entity_poly.pdbx_seq_one_letter_code
_entity_poly.pdbx_strand_id
1 'polypeptide(L)'
;MFAKVLQAENALYPYRPSLQPLETSFDCVREILEECWSEKPDDRPDFKTIRAKLRPLRKGMKPNIFDNMMSMMEKYANNLEALVDERTDQLQEEKKKTDALLLEMLPDL
;
A
#
# COMPACT_ATOMS: atom_id res chain seq x y z
N MET A 1 -8.56 13.90 14.90
CA MET A 1 -8.00 14.92 13.99
C MET A 1 -6.82 14.25 13.29
N PHE A 2 -6.98 13.81 12.04
CA PHE A 2 -5.91 13.09 11.34
C PHE A 2 -4.77 14.06 11.06
N ALA A 3 -3.63 13.87 11.74
CA ALA A 3 -2.43 14.61 11.44
C ALA A 3 -2.06 14.31 9.99
N LYS A 4 -2.10 15.34 9.12
CA LYS A 4 -1.50 15.22 7.79
C LYS A 4 -0.02 14.91 8.04
N VAL A 5 0.45 13.78 7.53
CA VAL A 5 1.87 13.45 7.46
C VAL A 5 2.51 14.47 6.52
N LEU A 6 2.87 15.63 7.04
CA LEU A 6 3.45 16.76 6.30
C LEU A 6 4.98 16.77 6.35
N GLN A 7 5.59 15.83 7.07
CA GLN A 7 7.04 15.73 7.16
C GLN A 7 7.45 14.33 6.75
N ALA A 8 8.01 14.25 5.54
CA ALA A 8 8.77 13.08 5.14
C ALA A 8 9.97 12.97 6.08
N GLU A 9 10.03 11.86 6.82
CA GLU A 9 11.12 11.52 7.75
C GLU A 9 12.50 11.54 7.06
N ASN A 10 12.51 11.49 5.72
CA ASN A 10 13.68 11.65 4.88
C ASN A 10 13.32 12.45 3.59
N ALA A 11 13.33 13.78 3.66
CA ALA A 11 13.00 14.65 2.51
C ALA A 11 13.97 14.49 1.31
N LEU A 12 15.15 13.94 1.53
CA LEU A 12 16.15 13.68 0.49
C LEU A 12 15.89 12.37 -0.26
N TYR A 13 15.21 11.41 0.36
CA TYR A 13 14.92 10.08 -0.20
C TYR A 13 13.52 9.66 0.21
N PRO A 14 12.49 10.28 -0.37
CA PRO A 14 11.14 9.97 0.00
C PRO A 14 10.82 8.54 -0.49
N TYR A 15 10.22 7.73 0.39
CA TYR A 15 9.91 6.35 0.05
C TYR A 15 8.94 6.30 -1.14
N ARG A 16 9.29 5.52 -2.16
CA ARG A 16 8.49 5.25 -3.35
C ARG A 16 8.40 3.73 -3.55
N PRO A 17 7.20 3.16 -3.69
CA PRO A 17 7.05 1.74 -4.02
C PRO A 17 7.75 1.38 -5.33
N SER A 18 8.24 0.15 -5.44
CA SER A 18 8.79 -0.36 -6.70
C SER A 18 7.71 -0.39 -7.78
N LEU A 19 8.02 0.14 -8.97
CA LEU A 19 7.16 0.05 -10.16
C LEU A 19 7.44 -1.22 -10.97
N GLN A 20 8.36 -2.09 -10.55
CA GLN A 20 8.65 -3.37 -11.22
C GLN A 20 7.40 -4.25 -11.47
N PRO A 21 6.43 -4.35 -10.53
CA PRO A 21 5.20 -5.11 -10.79
C PRO A 21 4.35 -4.55 -11.93
N LEU A 22 4.58 -3.29 -12.32
CA LEU A 22 3.90 -2.60 -13.41
C LEU A 22 4.68 -2.66 -14.73
N GLU A 23 5.84 -3.33 -14.81
CA GLU A 23 6.62 -3.49 -16.06
C GLU A 23 5.81 -4.13 -17.19
N THR A 24 4.87 -5.01 -16.85
CA THR A 24 3.98 -5.67 -17.83
C THR A 24 2.68 -4.91 -18.07
N SER A 25 2.47 -3.79 -17.37
CA SER A 25 1.28 -2.93 -17.50
C SER A 25 1.46 -1.89 -18.61
N PHE A 26 0.44 -1.08 -18.86
CA PHE A 26 0.55 0.02 -19.83
C PHE A 26 1.55 1.07 -19.35
N ASP A 27 2.50 1.46 -20.21
CA ASP A 27 3.51 2.48 -19.93
C ASP A 27 2.91 3.78 -19.38
N CYS A 28 1.73 4.17 -19.89
CA CYS A 28 1.03 5.38 -19.44
C CYS A 28 0.67 5.39 -17.94
N VAL A 29 0.58 4.23 -17.29
CA VAL A 29 0.34 4.11 -15.84
C VAL A 29 1.63 4.39 -15.06
N ARG A 30 2.75 3.83 -15.52
CA ARG A 30 4.06 4.03 -14.89
C ARG A 30 4.49 5.50 -15.02
N GLU A 31 4.37 6.07 -16.21
CA GLU A 31 4.72 7.45 -16.50
C GLU A 31 3.93 8.45 -15.63
N ILE A 32 2.60 8.27 -15.51
CA ILE A 32 1.81 9.19 -14.70
C ILE A 32 2.12 9.06 -13.20
N LEU A 33 2.46 7.86 -12.71
CA LEU A 33 2.84 7.65 -11.32
C LEU A 33 4.15 8.37 -10.99
N GLU A 34 5.16 8.28 -11.88
CA GLU A 34 6.42 9.00 -11.76
C GLU A 34 6.21 10.52 -11.76
N GLU A 35 5.33 11.04 -12.63
CA GLU A 35 4.98 12.46 -12.66
C GLU A 35 4.25 12.92 -11.39
N CYS A 36 3.36 12.09 -10.83
CA CYS A 36 2.69 12.37 -9.57
C CYS A 36 3.66 12.41 -8.39
N TRP A 37 4.82 11.77 -8.52
CA TRP A 37 5.87 11.73 -7.50
C TRP A 37 6.84 12.91 -7.55
N SER A 38 6.59 13.92 -8.39
CA SER A 38 7.43 15.12 -8.40
C SER A 38 7.55 15.74 -6.99
N GLU A 39 8.79 16.02 -6.57
CA GLU A 39 9.04 16.66 -5.27
C GLU A 39 8.53 18.09 -5.24
N LYS A 40 8.47 18.75 -6.40
CA LYS A 40 7.86 20.07 -6.56
C LYS A 40 6.34 19.90 -6.74
N PRO A 41 5.51 20.43 -5.82
CA PRO A 41 4.05 20.29 -5.93
C PRO A 41 3.47 20.88 -7.21
N ASP A 42 4.04 21.97 -7.71
CA ASP A 42 3.57 22.66 -8.92
C ASP A 42 3.85 21.89 -10.22
N ASP A 43 4.83 20.98 -10.19
CA ASP A 43 5.18 20.14 -11.34
C ASP A 43 4.31 18.88 -11.42
N ARG A 44 3.51 18.59 -10.36
CA ARG A 44 2.62 17.43 -10.36
C ARG A 44 1.45 17.69 -11.32
N PRO A 45 1.06 16.70 -12.13
CA PRO A 45 -0.04 16.85 -13.05
C PRO A 45 -1.36 17.04 -12.31
N ASP A 46 -2.22 17.91 -12.83
CA ASP A 46 -3.56 18.06 -12.30
C ASP A 46 -4.45 16.85 -12.68
N PHE A 47 -5.60 16.73 -12.01
CA PHE A 47 -6.51 15.61 -12.27
C PHE A 47 -7.02 15.54 -13.71
N LYS A 48 -7.07 16.67 -14.42
CA LYS A 48 -7.48 16.71 -15.84
C LYS A 48 -6.39 16.06 -16.70
N THR A 49 -5.13 16.37 -16.43
CA THR A 49 -3.94 15.83 -17.10
C THR A 49 -3.77 14.35 -16.81
N ILE A 50 -3.90 13.93 -15.55
CA ILE A 50 -3.90 12.51 -15.15
C ILE A 50 -4.97 11.75 -15.94
N ARG A 51 -6.20 12.27 -15.97
CA ARG A 51 -7.30 11.67 -16.72
C ARG A 51 -6.98 11.60 -18.22
N ALA A 52 -6.41 12.65 -18.81
CA ALA A 52 -6.06 12.64 -20.22
C ALA A 52 -4.99 11.58 -20.55
N LYS A 53 -3.95 11.46 -19.72
CA LYS A 53 -2.87 10.46 -19.90
C LYS A 53 -3.33 9.01 -19.70
N LEU A 54 -4.33 8.78 -18.85
CA LEU A 54 -4.98 7.48 -18.65
C LEU A 54 -6.09 7.17 -19.68
N ARG A 55 -6.28 8.01 -20.71
CA ARG A 55 -7.25 7.77 -21.78
C ARG A 55 -6.91 6.55 -22.69
N PRO A 56 -5.63 6.21 -22.96
CA PRO A 56 -5.27 5.01 -23.72
C PRO A 56 -5.75 3.73 -23.06
N LEU A 57 -5.72 3.65 -21.72
CA LEU A 57 -6.31 2.53 -20.98
C LEU A 57 -7.74 2.30 -21.44
N ARG A 58 -8.54 3.36 -21.56
CA ARG A 58 -9.96 3.32 -21.93
C ARG A 58 -10.21 2.99 -23.41
N LYS A 59 -9.22 3.13 -24.28
CA LYS A 59 -9.39 2.93 -25.73
C LYS A 59 -9.25 1.44 -26.04
N GLY A 60 -10.39 0.73 -26.08
CA GLY A 60 -10.44 -0.72 -26.32
C GLY A 60 -10.81 -1.56 -25.08
N MET A 61 -11.20 -0.94 -23.97
CA MET A 61 -11.62 -1.70 -22.78
C MET A 61 -12.96 -2.36 -22.99
N LYS A 62 -12.92 -3.68 -23.18
CA LYS A 62 -13.90 -4.53 -22.52
C LYS A 62 -13.62 -4.50 -21.00
N PRO A 63 -14.66 -4.65 -20.15
CA PRO A 63 -14.58 -4.62 -18.67
C PRO A 63 -13.38 -5.37 -18.04
N ASN A 64 -12.92 -6.41 -18.73
CA ASN A 64 -11.97 -7.42 -18.28
C ASN A 64 -10.65 -6.93 -17.64
N ILE A 65 -10.05 -5.81 -18.06
CA ILE A 65 -8.77 -5.35 -17.47
C ILE A 65 -9.00 -4.63 -16.14
N PHE A 66 -10.05 -3.80 -16.03
CA PHE A 66 -10.42 -3.19 -14.76
C PHE A 66 -10.90 -4.24 -13.77
N ASP A 67 -11.69 -5.22 -14.23
CA ASP A 67 -12.13 -6.34 -13.43
C ASP A 67 -10.93 -7.18 -12.92
N ASN A 68 -9.93 -7.42 -13.78
CA ASN A 68 -8.70 -8.09 -13.37
C ASN A 68 -7.92 -7.27 -12.34
N MET A 69 -7.78 -5.96 -12.54
CA MET A 69 -7.08 -5.09 -11.58
C MET A 69 -7.82 -5.01 -10.25
N MET A 70 -9.15 -5.00 -10.27
CA MET A 70 -10.00 -5.04 -9.08
C MET A 70 -9.87 -6.37 -8.35
N SER A 71 -9.87 -7.49 -9.08
CA SER A 71 -9.61 -8.82 -8.52
C SER A 71 -8.21 -8.93 -7.91
N MET A 72 -7.19 -8.34 -8.53
CA MET A 72 -5.84 -8.34 -7.97
C MET A 72 -5.74 -7.48 -6.71
N MET A 73 -6.40 -6.32 -6.67
CA MET A 73 -6.48 -5.49 -5.46
C MET A 73 -7.22 -6.18 -4.33
N GLU A 74 -8.33 -6.85 -4.63
CA GLU A 74 -9.12 -7.62 -3.67
C GLU A 74 -8.32 -8.80 -3.09
N LYS A 75 -7.64 -9.58 -3.95
CA LYS A 75 -6.75 -10.66 -3.51
C LYS A 75 -5.62 -10.16 -2.61
N TYR A 76 -5.04 -9.01 -2.96
CA TYR A 76 -3.98 -8.41 -2.16
C TYR A 76 -4.50 -7.95 -0.79
N ALA A 77 -5.66 -7.31 -0.74
CA ALA A 77 -6.31 -6.91 0.51
C ALA A 77 -6.61 -8.12 1.41
N ASN A 78 -7.18 -9.19 0.84
CA ASN A 78 -7.48 -10.43 1.58
C ASN A 78 -6.21 -11.10 2.12
N ASN A 79 -5.11 -11.11 1.34
CA ASN A 79 -3.84 -11.66 1.79
C ASN A 79 -3.23 -10.83 2.94
N LEU A 80 -3.37 -9.51 2.90
CA LEU A 80 -2.92 -8.64 3.99
C LEU A 80 -3.74 -8.86 5.26
N GLU A 81 -5.06 -9.03 5.14
CA GLU A 81 -5.93 -9.33 6.27
C GLU A 81 -5.53 -10.65 6.94
N ALA A 82 -5.34 -11.72 6.16
CA ALA A 82 -4.88 -13.01 6.67
C ALA A 82 -3.51 -12.92 7.39
N LEU A 83 -2.58 -12.13 6.85
CA LEU A 83 -1.28 -11.91 7.49
C LEU A 83 -1.41 -11.15 8.82
N VAL A 84 -2.31 -10.18 8.90
CA VAL A 84 -2.57 -9.43 10.15
C VAL A 84 -3.18 -10.35 11.20
N ASP A 85 -4.14 -11.19 10.81
CA ASP A 85 -4.77 -12.16 11.72
C ASP A 85 -3.73 -13.16 12.27
N GLU A 86 -2.92 -13.76 11.39
CA GLU A 86 -1.87 -14.70 11.80
C GLU A 86 -0.88 -14.08 12.79
N ARG A 87 -0.45 -12.84 12.53
CA ARG A 87 0.46 -12.10 13.42
C ARG A 87 -0.20 -11.75 14.75
N THR A 88 -1.50 -11.46 14.74
CA THR A 88 -2.28 -11.15 15.94
C THR A 88 -2.43 -12.40 16.82
N ASP A 89 -2.70 -13.55 16.22
CA ASP A 89 -2.78 -14.84 16.91
C ASP A 89 -1.45 -15.23 17.56
N GLN A 90 -0.35 -15.12 16.80
CA GLN A 90 1.01 -15.35 17.32
C GLN A 90 1.31 -14.43 18.51
N LEU A 91 0.98 -13.14 18.41
CA LEU A 91 1.19 -12.19 19.50
C LEU A 91 0.37 -12.55 20.74
N GLN A 92 -0.88 -12.99 20.56
CA GLN A 92 -1.74 -13.38 21.67
C GLN A 92 -1.24 -14.64 22.37
N GLU A 93 -0.71 -15.60 21.63
CA GLU A 93 -0.12 -16.82 22.21
C GLU A 93 1.16 -16.50 23.01
N GLU A 94 2.06 -15.70 22.44
CA GLU A 94 3.29 -15.28 23.13
C GLU A 94 2.97 -14.45 24.38
N LYS A 95 1.94 -13.61 24.33
CA LYS A 95 1.44 -12.89 25.51
C LYS A 95 0.99 -13.87 26.60
N LYS A 96 0.19 -14.89 26.25
CA LYS A 96 -0.27 -15.91 27.22
C LYS A 96 0.91 -16.67 27.87
N LYS A 97 1.91 -17.05 27.08
CA LYS A 97 3.13 -17.71 27.60
C LYS A 97 3.89 -16.79 28.57
N THR A 98 4.02 -15.52 28.20
CA THR A 98 4.68 -14.51 29.04
C THR A 98 3.91 -14.28 30.34
N ASP A 99 2.59 -14.13 30.29
CA ASP A 99 1.73 -13.94 31.46
C ASP A 99 1.77 -15.15 32.40
N ALA A 100 1.77 -16.38 31.86
CA ALA A 100 1.89 -17.61 32.65
C ALA A 100 3.24 -17.71 33.37
N LEU A 101 4.33 -17.42 32.65
CA LEU A 101 5.68 -17.39 33.23
C LEU A 101 5.79 -16.31 34.32
N LEU A 102 5.19 -15.14 34.10
CA LEU A 102 5.18 -14.06 35.08
C LEU A 102 4.46 -14.48 36.37
N LEU A 103 3.37 -15.24 36.26
CA LEU A 103 2.66 -15.80 37.41
C LEU A 103 3.52 -16.79 38.20
N GLU A 104 4.28 -17.65 37.50
CA GLU A 104 5.20 -18.63 38.11
C GLU A 104 6.41 -17.96 38.79
N MET A 105 6.86 -16.83 38.26
CA MET A 105 7.99 -16.06 38.80
C MET A 105 7.64 -15.17 40.00
N LEU A 106 6.35 -14.98 40.30
CA LEU A 106 5.89 -14.20 41.47
C LEU A 106 5.81 -15.11 42.71
N PRO A 107 6.39 -14.73 43.86
CA PRO A 107 6.29 -15.54 45.08
C PRO A 107 4.86 -15.57 45.62
N ASP A 108 4.46 -16.71 46.20
CA ASP A 108 3.16 -16.88 46.87
C ASP A 108 2.98 -15.79 47.94
N LEU A 109 1.81 -15.12 47.94
CA LEU A 109 1.45 -14.10 48.93
C LEU A 109 1.00 -14.74 50.26
#